data_AF-A0A7C4E801-F1
#
_entry.id   AF-A0A7C4E801-F1
#
_cell.length_a   1.000
_cell.length_b   1.000
_cell.length_c   1.000
_cell.angle_alpha   90.00
_cell.angle_beta   90.00
_cell.angle_gamma   90.00
#
_symmetry.space_group_name_H-M   'P 1'
#
loop_
_entity.id
_entity.type
_entity.pdbx_description
1 polymer ?
#
loop_
_entity_poly.entity_id
_entity_poly.type
_entity_poly.pdbx_seq_one_letter_code
_entity_poly.pdbx_strand_id
1 'polypeptide(L)'
;MTERTEVFSAFRDGFVQAQEEEMSLEDFLNLCRTDRMAYASAHECVLEAIGKPKLLNTAEDPRLSRIFQNRVIQTWDTFSEFYGMEETLMSLYAYFLHAAQGLEERKQVLYLLGPVGGGKSSLAEKIKKLCEKFPIYALKDSLSGRVSPLLENPLCLFDRDKFGPQLEDRYGIPRRALTGIASPWALKRLREYKGDVTKFRVVRVMPSVLNQIGIVKTEPGDENTQDISALVGKVDLRMLERFAQDDPDAYSYSGALCLGSPRCVEFVEMFKAPLKVLNPILTATQEGNFKGTEALPAMPFNGFIMAHSNEAEWLKFRNN
;
A
#
# COMPACT_ATOMS: atom_id res chain seq x y z
N MET A 1 -36.98 -17.95 -8.42
CA MET A 1 -35.84 -18.88 -8.58
C MET A 1 -34.70 -18.30 -9.41
N THR A 2 -34.93 -17.25 -10.21
CA THR A 2 -33.95 -16.61 -11.10
C THR A 2 -32.94 -15.71 -10.36
N GLU A 3 -33.36 -14.93 -9.36
CA GLU A 3 -32.46 -14.02 -8.61
C GLU A 3 -31.38 -14.74 -7.78
N ARG A 4 -31.67 -15.94 -7.25
CA ARG A 4 -30.66 -16.72 -6.51
C ARG A 4 -29.49 -17.13 -7.42
N THR A 5 -29.77 -17.49 -8.66
CA THR A 5 -28.76 -17.93 -9.61
C THR A 5 -27.84 -16.79 -10.04
N GLU A 6 -28.39 -15.57 -10.16
CA GLU A 6 -27.62 -14.36 -10.51
C GLU A 6 -26.67 -13.92 -9.39
N VAL A 7 -27.08 -14.01 -8.12
CA VAL A 7 -26.19 -13.69 -6.99
C VAL A 7 -25.03 -14.69 -6.91
N PHE A 8 -25.29 -15.98 -7.08
CA PHE A 8 -24.24 -16.99 -7.07
C PHE A 8 -23.33 -16.93 -8.29
N SER A 9 -23.85 -16.59 -9.48
CA SER A 9 -23.02 -16.36 -10.66
C SER A 9 -22.18 -15.10 -10.51
N ALA A 10 -22.74 -13.98 -10.05
CA ALA A 10 -21.99 -12.75 -9.80
C ALA A 10 -20.90 -12.95 -8.72
N PHE A 11 -21.19 -13.71 -7.66
CA PHE A 11 -20.19 -14.07 -6.67
C PHE A 11 -19.09 -14.95 -7.26
N ARG A 12 -19.45 -15.96 -8.08
CA ARG A 12 -18.47 -16.82 -8.75
C ARG A 12 -17.63 -16.03 -9.74
N ASP A 13 -18.22 -15.14 -10.51
CA ASP A 13 -17.51 -14.32 -11.50
C ASP A 13 -16.59 -13.31 -10.81
N GLY A 14 -17.02 -12.71 -9.68
CA GLY A 14 -16.15 -11.89 -8.83
C GLY A 14 -15.01 -12.69 -8.18
N PHE A 15 -15.27 -13.93 -7.76
CA PHE A 15 -14.26 -14.83 -7.21
C PHE A 15 -13.27 -15.33 -8.29
N VAL A 16 -13.74 -15.57 -9.52
CA VAL A 16 -12.93 -15.98 -10.67
C VAL A 16 -12.12 -14.80 -11.23
N GLN A 17 -12.66 -13.58 -11.23
CA GLN A 17 -11.88 -12.37 -11.53
C GLN A 17 -10.82 -12.04 -10.46
N ALA A 18 -11.05 -12.52 -9.23
CA ALA A 18 -10.06 -12.49 -8.15
C ALA A 18 -9.08 -13.67 -8.21
N GLN A 19 -9.34 -14.68 -9.05
CA GLN A 19 -8.36 -15.73 -9.33
C GLN A 19 -7.20 -15.14 -10.13
N GLU A 20 -5.99 -15.50 -9.72
CA GLU A 20 -4.73 -14.92 -10.19
C GLU A 20 -4.56 -15.12 -11.70
N GLU A 21 -4.76 -14.05 -12.49
CA GLU A 21 -4.33 -14.04 -13.88
C GLU A 21 -2.79 -14.01 -13.88
N GLU A 22 -2.19 -15.11 -14.33
CA GLU A 22 -0.74 -15.23 -14.49
C GLU A 22 -0.34 -14.85 -15.92
N MET A 23 0.70 -14.02 -16.05
CA MET A 23 1.25 -13.58 -17.33
C MET A 23 2.78 -13.62 -17.32
N SER A 24 3.39 -13.52 -18.50
CA SER A 24 4.84 -13.37 -18.60
C SER A 24 5.27 -11.95 -18.20
N LEU A 25 6.56 -11.78 -17.88
CA LEU A 25 7.12 -10.44 -17.64
C LEU A 25 6.98 -9.53 -18.86
N GLU A 26 7.08 -10.09 -20.07
CA GLU A 26 6.90 -9.33 -21.32
C GLU A 26 5.46 -8.87 -21.52
N ASP A 27 4.49 -9.75 -21.26
CA ASP A 27 3.06 -9.39 -21.31
C ASP A 27 2.73 -8.28 -20.29
N PHE A 28 3.33 -8.35 -19.09
CA PHE A 28 3.19 -7.29 -18.09
C PHE A 28 3.76 -5.95 -18.57
N LEU A 29 4.95 -5.95 -19.19
CA LEU A 29 5.52 -4.72 -19.76
C LEU A 29 4.66 -4.16 -20.89
N ASN A 30 4.06 -5.02 -21.72
CA ASN A 30 3.10 -4.61 -22.74
C ASN A 30 1.81 -4.05 -22.12
N LEU A 31 1.29 -4.65 -21.05
CA LEU A 31 0.13 -4.16 -20.31
C LEU A 31 0.38 -2.75 -19.75
N CYS A 32 1.58 -2.47 -19.27
CA CYS A 32 1.96 -1.15 -18.75
C CYS A 32 1.83 -0.03 -19.81
N ARG A 33 1.85 -0.36 -21.11
CA ARG A 33 1.63 0.61 -22.20
C ARG A 33 0.20 1.11 -22.25
N THR A 34 -0.74 0.24 -21.92
CA THR A 34 -2.19 0.49 -22.06
C THR A 34 -2.85 0.82 -20.74
N ASP A 35 -2.32 0.29 -19.64
CA ASP A 35 -2.87 0.46 -18.31
C ASP A 35 -1.81 0.98 -17.32
N ARG A 36 -1.89 2.28 -17.01
CA ARG A 36 -1.05 2.92 -15.99
C ARG A 36 -1.27 2.31 -14.60
N MET A 37 -2.45 1.75 -14.32
CA MET A 37 -2.75 1.15 -13.03
C MET A 37 -1.94 -0.12 -12.76
N ALA A 38 -1.29 -0.70 -13.78
CA ALA A 38 -0.39 -1.83 -13.63
C ALA A 38 0.88 -1.51 -12.83
N TYR A 39 1.35 -0.27 -12.88
CA TYR A 39 2.52 0.21 -12.15
C TYR A 39 2.25 1.43 -11.26
N ALA A 40 0.98 1.80 -11.08
CA ALA A 40 0.59 2.90 -10.22
C ALA A 40 0.99 2.61 -8.77
N SER A 41 1.56 3.63 -8.11
CA SER A 41 1.85 3.63 -6.69
C SER A 41 0.56 3.52 -5.87
N ALA A 42 0.68 3.12 -4.60
CA ALA A 42 -0.46 3.06 -3.69
C ALA A 42 -1.24 4.39 -3.60
N HIS A 43 -0.53 5.53 -3.61
CA HIS A 43 -1.11 6.86 -3.62
C HIS A 43 -1.91 7.15 -4.90
N GLU A 44 -1.36 6.81 -6.07
CA GLU A 44 -2.07 6.96 -7.35
C GLU A 44 -3.33 6.10 -7.41
N CYS A 45 -3.27 4.86 -6.90
CA CYS A 45 -4.44 3.99 -6.82
C CYS A 45 -5.54 4.57 -5.93
N VAL A 46 -5.19 5.13 -4.77
CA VAL A 46 -6.19 5.78 -3.91
C VAL A 46 -6.74 7.04 -4.57
N LEU A 47 -5.89 7.87 -5.17
CA LEU A 47 -6.30 9.09 -5.86
C LEU A 47 -7.30 8.79 -7.00
N GLU A 48 -6.98 7.80 -7.83
CA GLU A 48 -7.86 7.35 -8.92
C GLU A 48 -9.16 6.77 -8.35
N ALA A 49 -9.08 6.02 -7.25
CA ALA A 49 -10.24 5.45 -6.57
C ALA A 49 -11.17 6.51 -5.96
N ILE A 50 -10.62 7.63 -5.47
CA ILE A 50 -11.37 8.80 -4.98
C ILE A 50 -12.13 9.46 -6.13
N GLY A 51 -11.46 9.64 -7.28
CA GLY A 51 -12.00 10.31 -8.46
C GLY A 51 -11.85 11.83 -8.43
N LYS A 52 -12.37 12.49 -9.47
CA LYS A 52 -12.27 13.94 -9.63
C LYS A 52 -13.22 14.69 -8.70
N PRO A 53 -12.80 15.83 -8.11
CA PRO A 53 -13.68 16.67 -7.31
C PRO A 53 -14.77 17.31 -8.17
N LYS A 54 -15.95 17.49 -7.58
CA LYS A 54 -17.01 18.38 -8.07
C LYS A 54 -16.90 19.71 -7.36
N LEU A 55 -17.04 20.80 -8.11
CA LEU A 55 -17.11 22.14 -7.52
C LEU A 55 -18.54 22.43 -7.09
N LEU A 56 -18.72 22.74 -5.82
CA LEU A 56 -20.00 23.11 -5.24
C LEU A 56 -19.99 24.60 -4.91
N ASN A 57 -20.85 25.36 -5.58
CA ASN A 57 -21.06 26.77 -5.27
C ASN A 57 -22.00 26.90 -4.06
N THR A 58 -21.41 27.15 -2.88
CA THR A 58 -22.20 27.21 -1.64
C THR A 58 -23.10 28.43 -1.53
N ALA A 59 -22.94 29.44 -2.39
CA ALA A 59 -23.83 30.60 -2.44
C ALA A 59 -25.25 30.25 -2.92
N GLU A 60 -25.41 29.15 -3.65
CA GLU A 60 -26.69 28.69 -4.19
C GLU A 60 -27.58 27.98 -3.13
N ASP A 61 -26.98 27.52 -2.02
CA ASP A 61 -27.69 26.86 -0.91
C ASP A 61 -27.60 27.73 0.35
N PRO A 62 -28.72 28.26 0.89
CA PRO A 62 -28.72 29.10 2.09
C PRO A 62 -28.07 28.46 3.34
N ARG A 63 -28.09 27.13 3.45
CA ARG A 63 -27.45 26.39 4.56
C ARG A 63 -25.95 26.34 4.36
N LEU A 64 -25.50 25.95 3.16
CA LEU A 64 -24.06 25.85 2.86
C LEU A 64 -23.41 27.24 2.81
N SER A 65 -24.13 28.25 2.33
CA SER A 65 -23.73 29.66 2.34
C SER A 65 -23.29 30.14 3.72
N ARG A 66 -24.05 29.80 4.77
CA ARG A 66 -23.73 30.17 6.17
C ARG A 66 -22.54 29.41 6.73
N ILE A 67 -22.38 28.14 6.37
CA ILE A 67 -21.30 27.27 6.87
C ILE A 67 -19.97 27.66 6.22
N PHE A 68 -19.96 27.79 4.90
CA PHE A 68 -18.75 27.98 4.09
C PHE A 68 -18.55 29.42 3.62
N GLN A 69 -19.37 30.36 4.08
CA GLN A 69 -19.26 31.79 3.77
C GLN A 69 -19.23 32.08 2.25
N ASN A 70 -20.14 31.44 1.50
CA ASN A 70 -20.26 31.56 0.04
C ASN A 70 -19.02 31.11 -0.76
N ARG A 71 -18.09 30.35 -0.15
CA ARG A 71 -16.92 29.82 -0.87
C ARG A 71 -17.32 28.68 -1.80
N VAL A 72 -16.64 28.57 -2.94
CA VAL A 72 -16.71 27.36 -3.77
C VAL A 72 -15.84 26.29 -3.11
N ILE A 73 -16.42 25.12 -2.84
CA ILE A 73 -15.71 23.99 -2.21
C ILE A 73 -15.64 22.80 -3.16
N GLN A 74 -14.68 21.91 -2.92
CA GLN A 74 -14.58 20.64 -3.63
C GLN A 74 -15.29 19.54 -2.84
N THR A 75 -16.08 18.72 -3.54
CA THR A 75 -16.77 17.55 -2.98
C THR A 75 -16.55 16.31 -3.83
N TRP A 76 -16.74 15.12 -3.25
CA TRP A 76 -16.55 13.84 -3.92
C TRP A 76 -17.71 12.90 -3.60
N ASP A 77 -18.31 12.30 -4.64
CA ASP A 77 -19.38 11.30 -4.46
C ASP A 77 -18.89 10.11 -3.62
N THR A 78 -17.61 9.76 -3.80
CA THR A 78 -16.94 8.70 -3.04
C THR A 78 -17.04 8.91 -1.53
N PHE A 79 -17.13 10.15 -1.05
CA PHE A 79 -17.20 10.48 0.37
C PHE A 79 -18.57 11.05 0.79
N SER A 80 -19.64 10.75 0.04
CA SER A 80 -21.00 11.26 0.31
C SER A 80 -21.55 10.93 1.71
N GLU A 81 -21.03 9.89 2.36
CA GLU A 81 -21.39 9.51 3.73
C GLU A 81 -20.70 10.32 4.84
N PHE A 82 -19.73 11.17 4.49
CA PHE A 82 -18.94 11.98 5.44
C PHE A 82 -19.43 13.42 5.48
N TYR A 83 -20.33 13.71 6.42
CA TYR A 83 -20.92 15.05 6.61
C TYR A 83 -20.06 15.94 7.50
N GLY A 84 -19.84 17.21 7.12
CA GLY A 84 -19.11 18.18 7.95
C GLY A 84 -17.59 17.97 7.98
N MET A 85 -17.08 17.16 7.06
CA MET A 85 -15.64 16.85 6.93
C MET A 85 -15.05 17.41 5.62
N GLU A 86 -15.72 18.35 4.97
CA GLU A 86 -15.36 18.84 3.62
C GLU A 86 -13.92 19.38 3.58
N GLU A 87 -13.50 20.17 4.57
CA GLU A 87 -12.12 20.67 4.67
C GLU A 87 -11.08 19.55 4.90
N THR A 88 -11.43 18.57 5.73
CA THR A 88 -10.60 17.38 5.98
C THR A 88 -10.46 16.54 4.71
N LEU A 89 -11.55 16.35 3.96
CA LEU A 89 -11.54 15.61 2.70
C LEU A 89 -10.74 16.35 1.61
N MET A 90 -10.82 17.68 1.56
CA MET A 90 -9.95 18.48 0.68
C MET A 90 -8.47 18.31 1.03
N SER A 91 -8.13 18.32 2.32
CA SER A 91 -6.76 18.09 2.78
C SER A 91 -6.28 16.67 2.49
N LEU A 92 -7.14 15.67 2.68
CA LEU A 92 -6.87 14.28 2.35
C LEU A 92 -6.63 14.09 0.84
N TYR A 93 -7.49 14.69 0.01
CA TYR A 93 -7.33 14.66 -1.43
C TYR A 93 -6.02 15.33 -1.87
N ALA A 94 -5.69 16.49 -1.29
CA ALA A 94 -4.44 17.19 -1.57
C ALA A 94 -3.22 16.33 -1.20
N TYR A 95 -3.25 15.64 -0.04
CA TYR A 95 -2.21 14.69 0.36
C TYR A 95 -1.97 13.62 -0.72
N PHE A 96 -3.04 12.93 -1.16
CA PHE A 96 -2.89 11.88 -2.18
C PHE A 96 -2.49 12.44 -3.54
N LEU A 97 -2.98 13.64 -3.91
CA LEU A 97 -2.62 14.31 -5.15
C LEU A 97 -1.13 14.64 -5.19
N HIS A 98 -0.60 15.25 -4.13
CA HIS A 98 0.81 15.62 -4.05
C HIS A 98 1.72 14.38 -3.93
N ALA A 99 1.32 13.39 -3.12
CA ALA A 99 2.07 12.15 -2.99
C ALA A 99 2.11 11.34 -4.32
N ALA A 100 1.01 11.31 -5.08
CA ALA A 100 0.95 10.71 -6.41
C ALA A 100 1.85 11.42 -7.44
N GLN A 101 2.15 12.70 -7.24
CA GLN A 101 3.11 13.46 -8.06
C GLN A 101 4.56 13.22 -7.63
N GLY A 102 4.79 12.54 -6.51
CA GLY A 102 6.12 12.28 -5.96
C GLY A 102 6.67 13.42 -5.10
N LEU A 103 5.80 14.28 -4.58
CA LEU A 103 6.16 15.34 -3.63
C LEU A 103 6.42 14.78 -2.21
N GLU A 104 6.76 15.67 -1.28
CA GLU A 104 7.21 15.33 0.07
C GLU A 104 6.17 14.54 0.88
N GLU A 105 4.87 14.75 0.61
CA GLU A 105 3.76 14.02 1.24
C GLU A 105 3.89 12.50 1.07
N ARG A 106 4.53 12.03 0.00
CA ARG A 106 4.82 10.59 -0.20
C ARG A 106 5.70 10.01 0.90
N LYS A 107 6.53 10.83 1.56
CA LYS A 107 7.46 10.44 2.63
C LYS A 107 6.91 10.70 4.03
N GLN A 108 5.63 11.03 4.13
CA GLN A 108 4.97 11.36 5.40
C GLN A 108 3.96 10.28 5.79
N VAL A 109 3.77 10.14 7.10
CA VAL A 109 2.69 9.30 7.64
C VAL A 109 1.41 10.11 7.62
N LEU A 110 0.36 9.60 6.99
CA LEU A 110 -0.97 10.21 7.02
C LEU A 110 -1.56 10.06 8.42
N TYR A 111 -1.53 11.14 9.21
CA TYR A 111 -2.01 11.11 10.59
C TYR A 111 -3.40 11.72 10.73
N LEU A 112 -4.39 10.90 11.12
CA LEU A 112 -5.75 11.35 11.41
C LEU A 112 -5.86 11.70 12.90
N LEU A 113 -5.94 13.00 13.20
CA LEU A 113 -6.10 13.54 14.55
C LEU A 113 -7.51 14.10 14.74
N GLY A 114 -8.08 13.89 15.93
CA GLY A 114 -9.38 14.46 16.29
C GLY A 114 -10.01 13.79 17.52
N PRO A 115 -11.17 14.29 17.98
CA PRO A 115 -11.85 13.77 19.16
C PRO A 115 -12.35 12.34 18.97
N VAL A 116 -12.65 11.65 20.07
CA VAL A 116 -13.31 10.34 20.05
C VAL A 116 -14.67 10.50 19.36
N GLY A 117 -15.00 9.58 18.45
CA GLY A 117 -16.23 9.66 17.64
C GLY A 117 -16.16 10.60 16.43
N GLY A 118 -15.06 11.30 16.19
CA GLY A 118 -14.89 12.22 15.04
C GLY A 118 -14.72 11.54 13.67
N GLY A 119 -15.19 10.31 13.47
CA GLY A 119 -15.16 9.62 12.17
C GLY A 119 -13.80 9.14 11.67
N LYS A 120 -12.72 9.26 12.45
CA LYS A 120 -11.35 8.86 12.04
C LYS A 120 -11.25 7.42 11.53
N SER A 121 -11.78 6.47 12.31
CA SER A 121 -11.75 5.05 11.94
C SER A 121 -12.65 4.76 10.74
N SER A 122 -13.78 5.47 10.60
CA SER A 122 -14.64 5.38 9.42
C SER A 122 -13.92 5.87 8.16
N LEU A 123 -13.17 6.97 8.26
CA LEU A 123 -12.37 7.50 7.16
C LEU A 123 -11.21 6.56 6.79
N ALA A 124 -10.51 6.02 7.79
CA ALA A 124 -9.48 5.00 7.60
C ALA A 124 -10.03 3.76 6.89
N GLU A 125 -11.20 3.27 7.32
CA GLU A 125 -11.88 2.15 6.68
C GLU A 125 -12.27 2.46 5.23
N LYS A 126 -12.73 3.69 4.96
CA LYS A 126 -13.02 4.12 3.59
C LYS A 126 -11.77 4.12 2.72
N ILE A 127 -10.65 4.67 3.21
CA ILE A 127 -9.36 4.67 2.48
C ILE A 127 -8.89 3.25 2.17
N LYS A 128 -9.01 2.32 3.12
CA LYS A 128 -8.68 0.91 2.87
C LYS A 128 -9.55 0.29 1.78
N LYS A 129 -10.86 0.53 1.79
CA LYS A 129 -11.77 0.09 0.69
C LYS A 129 -11.40 0.70 -0.66
N LEU A 130 -10.88 1.94 -0.68
CA LEU A 130 -10.37 2.55 -1.90
C LEU A 130 -9.10 1.86 -2.41
N CYS A 131 -8.25 1.37 -1.51
CA CYS A 131 -7.06 0.58 -1.86
C CYS A 131 -7.41 -0.78 -2.51
N GLU A 132 -8.61 -1.31 -2.27
CA GLU A 132 -9.09 -2.58 -2.86
C GLU A 132 -9.54 -2.44 -4.32
N LYS A 133 -9.72 -1.22 -4.86
CA LYS A 133 -10.30 -1.01 -6.20
C LYS A 133 -9.42 -1.48 -7.36
N PHE A 134 -8.10 -1.45 -7.20
CA PHE A 134 -7.15 -1.74 -8.29
C PHE A 134 -6.27 -2.94 -7.95
N PRO A 135 -5.95 -3.80 -8.92
CA PRO A 135 -5.10 -4.96 -8.69
C PRO A 135 -3.65 -4.57 -8.37
N ILE A 136 -2.95 -5.49 -7.72
CA ILE A 136 -1.50 -5.50 -7.53
C ILE A 136 -0.93 -6.51 -8.53
N TYR A 137 0.10 -6.11 -9.27
CA TYR A 137 0.87 -7.02 -10.11
C TYR A 137 2.15 -7.38 -9.35
N ALA A 138 2.34 -8.66 -9.05
CA ALA A 138 3.42 -9.15 -8.20
C ALA A 138 4.28 -10.19 -8.92
N LEU A 139 5.57 -10.23 -8.58
CA LEU A 139 6.48 -11.27 -9.04
C LEU A 139 6.07 -12.65 -8.53
N LYS A 140 6.20 -13.66 -9.39
CA LYS A 140 6.05 -15.08 -9.07
C LYS A 140 7.24 -15.86 -9.61
N ASP A 141 7.81 -16.72 -8.78
CA ASP A 141 8.86 -17.65 -9.16
C ASP A 141 8.27 -18.78 -10.02
N SER A 142 8.75 -18.95 -11.25
CA SER A 142 8.24 -19.99 -12.16
C SER A 142 8.59 -21.42 -11.74
N LEU A 143 9.64 -21.62 -10.95
CA LEU A 143 10.11 -22.94 -10.52
C LEU A 143 9.39 -23.39 -9.25
N SER A 144 9.34 -22.53 -8.23
CA SER A 144 8.67 -22.88 -6.96
C SER A 144 7.16 -22.61 -7.00
N GLY A 145 6.68 -21.81 -7.96
CA GLY A 145 5.30 -21.33 -8.01
C GLY A 145 4.96 -20.29 -6.92
N ARG A 146 5.94 -19.89 -6.09
CA ARG A 146 5.73 -18.96 -4.98
C ARG A 146 5.66 -17.52 -5.48
N VAL A 147 4.64 -16.79 -5.04
CA VAL A 147 4.51 -15.34 -5.24
C VAL A 147 5.45 -14.61 -4.28
N SER A 148 5.99 -13.46 -4.68
CA SER A 148 6.81 -12.61 -3.82
C SER A 148 6.05 -12.34 -2.52
N PRO A 149 6.65 -12.61 -1.35
CA PRO A 149 5.98 -12.43 -0.07
C PRO A 149 5.70 -10.96 0.27
N LEU A 150 6.32 -10.02 -0.44
CA LEU A 150 6.09 -8.59 -0.33
C LEU A 150 5.16 -8.05 -1.41
N LEU A 151 4.66 -8.93 -2.30
CA LEU A 151 3.87 -8.58 -3.49
C LEU A 151 4.54 -7.48 -4.31
N GLU A 152 5.87 -7.55 -4.44
CA GLU A 152 6.65 -6.49 -5.08
C GLU A 152 6.37 -6.41 -6.58
N ASN A 153 6.25 -5.18 -7.08
CA ASN A 153 5.97 -4.92 -8.48
C ASN A 153 7.14 -5.40 -9.36
N PRO A 154 6.89 -6.06 -10.52
CA PRO A 154 7.95 -6.58 -11.39
C PRO A 154 8.96 -5.53 -11.85
N LEU A 155 8.61 -4.24 -11.81
CA LEU A 155 9.52 -3.15 -12.12
C LEU A 155 10.70 -3.04 -11.14
N CYS A 156 10.66 -3.68 -9.97
CA CYS A 156 11.79 -3.72 -9.03
C CYS A 156 13.03 -4.42 -9.60
N LEU A 157 12.87 -5.25 -10.64
CA LEU A 157 13.96 -5.97 -11.30
C LEU A 157 14.84 -5.07 -12.18
N PHE A 158 14.35 -3.87 -12.52
CA PHE A 158 15.01 -2.97 -13.46
C PHE A 158 15.62 -1.78 -12.74
N ASP A 159 16.94 -1.68 -12.81
CA ASP A 159 17.67 -0.50 -12.38
C ASP A 159 17.20 0.76 -13.14
N ARG A 160 16.91 1.81 -12.36
CA ARG A 160 16.31 3.05 -12.85
C ARG A 160 17.17 3.77 -13.88
N ASP A 161 18.49 3.83 -13.65
CA ASP A 161 19.39 4.61 -14.49
C ASP A 161 19.81 3.83 -15.74
N LYS A 162 20.00 2.52 -15.60
CA LYS A 162 20.41 1.62 -16.68
C LYS A 162 19.27 1.32 -17.66
N PHE A 163 18.08 0.99 -17.15
CA PHE A 163 16.96 0.51 -17.97
C PHE A 163 15.83 1.53 -18.14
N GLY A 164 15.79 2.57 -17.30
CA GLY A 164 14.77 3.63 -17.36
C GLY A 164 14.56 4.23 -18.75
N PRO A 165 15.60 4.66 -19.47
CA PRO A 165 15.44 5.21 -20.83
C PRO A 165 14.78 4.23 -21.80
N GLN A 166 15.12 2.94 -21.72
CA GLN A 166 14.59 1.92 -22.61
C GLN A 166 13.13 1.57 -22.29
N LEU A 167 12.79 1.51 -21.00
CA LEU A 167 11.42 1.23 -20.56
C LEU A 167 10.47 2.39 -20.86
N GLU A 168 10.96 3.62 -20.73
CA GLU A 168 10.23 4.83 -21.08
C GLU A 168 9.94 4.91 -22.58
N ASP A 169 10.95 4.66 -23.43
CA ASP A 169 10.81 4.69 -24.89
C ASP A 169 9.91 3.57 -25.43
N ARG A 170 10.10 2.32 -24.96
CA ARG A 170 9.40 1.15 -25.52
C ARG A 170 8.03 0.90 -24.91
N TYR A 171 7.89 1.15 -23.61
CA TYR A 171 6.70 0.78 -22.85
C TYR A 171 5.96 1.98 -22.25
N GLY A 172 6.48 3.21 -22.38
CA GLY A 172 5.87 4.40 -21.78
C GLY A 172 5.96 4.44 -20.25
N ILE A 173 6.80 3.58 -19.65
CA ILE A 173 6.95 3.48 -18.19
C ILE A 173 7.89 4.61 -17.74
N PRO A 174 7.39 5.60 -16.98
CA PRO A 174 8.22 6.72 -16.56
C PRO A 174 9.25 6.24 -15.55
N ARG A 175 10.47 6.81 -15.58
CA ARG A 175 11.56 6.39 -14.68
C ARG A 175 11.21 6.47 -13.19
N ARG A 176 10.26 7.32 -12.81
CA ARG A 176 9.76 7.44 -11.43
C ARG A 176 9.00 6.21 -10.92
N ALA A 177 8.50 5.36 -11.83
CA ALA A 177 7.86 4.09 -11.48
C ALA A 177 8.89 3.02 -11.09
N LEU A 178 10.16 3.21 -11.46
CA LEU A 178 11.26 2.31 -11.11
C LEU A 178 11.78 2.69 -9.72
N THR A 179 11.24 2.05 -8.69
CA THR A 179 11.67 2.30 -7.29
C THR A 179 13.06 1.71 -6.99
N GLY A 180 13.49 0.69 -7.74
CA GLY A 180 14.87 0.19 -7.76
C GLY A 180 15.29 -0.68 -6.57
N ILE A 181 14.36 -1.03 -5.67
CA ILE A 181 14.66 -1.87 -4.51
C ILE A 181 14.00 -3.23 -4.68
N ALA A 182 14.77 -4.22 -5.12
CA ALA A 182 14.36 -5.62 -5.12
C ALA A 182 14.51 -6.21 -3.71
N SER A 183 13.54 -7.01 -3.29
CA SER A 183 13.59 -7.64 -1.97
C SER A 183 14.72 -8.68 -1.86
N PRO A 184 15.14 -9.07 -0.64
CA PRO A 184 16.07 -10.19 -0.46
C PRO A 184 15.59 -11.48 -1.15
N TRP A 185 14.27 -11.71 -1.17
CA TRP A 185 13.66 -12.85 -1.85
C TRP A 185 13.85 -12.77 -3.38
N ALA A 186 13.53 -11.62 -3.99
CA ALA A 186 13.71 -11.43 -5.43
C ALA A 186 15.19 -11.49 -5.83
N LEU A 187 16.08 -10.91 -5.02
CA LEU A 187 17.53 -10.97 -5.23
C LEU A 187 18.07 -12.41 -5.17
N LYS A 188 17.56 -13.24 -4.25
CA LYS A 188 17.91 -14.66 -4.19
C LYS A 188 17.50 -15.38 -5.47
N ARG A 189 16.26 -15.19 -5.94
CA ARG A 189 15.76 -15.78 -7.18
C ARG A 189 16.52 -15.32 -8.42
N LEU A 190 16.87 -14.04 -8.51
CA LEU A 190 17.73 -13.53 -9.59
C LEU A 190 19.08 -14.24 -9.63
N ARG A 191 19.71 -14.51 -8.47
CA ARG A 191 20.98 -15.26 -8.40
C ARG A 191 20.80 -16.71 -8.85
N GLU A 192 19.74 -17.37 -8.40
CA GLU A 192 19.42 -18.76 -8.79
C GLU A 192 19.15 -18.89 -10.29
N TYR A 193 18.49 -17.89 -10.88
CA TYR A 193 18.25 -17.81 -12.32
C TYR A 193 19.45 -17.29 -13.12
N LYS A 194 20.58 -16.99 -12.48
CA LYS A 194 21.76 -16.40 -13.12
C LYS A 194 21.45 -15.12 -13.90
N GLY A 195 20.50 -14.33 -13.40
CA GLY A 195 20.04 -13.08 -14.01
C GLY A 195 18.97 -13.23 -15.10
N ASP A 196 18.49 -14.44 -15.39
CA ASP A 196 17.41 -14.65 -16.36
C ASP A 196 16.05 -14.22 -15.78
N VAL A 197 15.67 -12.97 -16.05
CA VAL A 197 14.38 -12.40 -15.61
C VAL A 197 13.16 -13.07 -16.25
N THR A 198 13.34 -13.80 -17.35
CA THR A 198 12.22 -14.51 -18.02
C THR A 198 11.70 -15.70 -17.19
N LYS A 199 12.46 -16.11 -16.18
CA LYS A 199 12.04 -17.10 -15.17
C LYS A 199 11.08 -16.53 -14.13
N PHE A 200 10.85 -15.22 -14.12
CA PHE A 200 9.75 -14.65 -13.35
C PHE A 200 8.46 -14.64 -14.17
N ARG A 201 7.36 -14.95 -13.48
CA ARG A 201 5.99 -14.73 -13.94
C ARG A 201 5.42 -13.55 -13.17
N VAL A 202 4.33 -12.98 -13.67
CA VAL A 202 3.61 -11.91 -13.00
C VAL A 202 2.22 -12.41 -12.69
N VAL A 203 1.77 -12.24 -11.46
CA VAL A 203 0.40 -12.55 -11.05
C VAL A 203 -0.36 -11.27 -10.73
N ARG A 204 -1.61 -11.22 -11.19
CA ARG A 204 -2.58 -10.18 -10.82
C ARG A 204 -3.29 -10.61 -9.54
N VAL A 205 -3.12 -9.84 -8.47
CA VAL A 205 -3.69 -10.11 -7.14
C VAL A 205 -4.58 -8.95 -6.72
N MET A 206 -5.81 -9.23 -6.32
CA MET A 206 -6.69 -8.20 -5.77
C MET A 206 -6.33 -7.92 -4.29
N PRO A 207 -6.03 -6.66 -3.93
CA PRO A 207 -5.83 -6.30 -2.53
C PRO A 207 -7.08 -6.57 -1.71
N SER A 208 -6.89 -6.94 -0.45
CA SER A 208 -7.98 -7.29 0.46
C SER A 208 -7.66 -6.94 1.90
N VAL A 209 -8.52 -6.15 2.53
CA VAL A 209 -8.46 -5.86 3.97
C VAL A 209 -8.72 -7.13 4.78
N LEU A 210 -9.72 -7.92 4.37
CA LEU A 210 -10.14 -9.13 5.08
C LEU A 210 -9.03 -10.19 5.10
N ASN A 211 -8.39 -10.40 3.94
CA ASN A 211 -7.34 -11.41 3.78
C ASN A 211 -5.94 -10.86 4.04
N GLN A 212 -5.81 -9.59 4.44
CA GLN A 212 -4.54 -8.88 4.65
C GLN A 212 -3.60 -8.92 3.44
N ILE A 213 -4.16 -8.80 2.25
CA ILE A 213 -3.42 -8.79 0.98
C ILE A 213 -3.14 -7.35 0.61
N GLY A 214 -1.91 -6.90 0.81
CA GLY A 214 -1.46 -5.55 0.50
C GLY A 214 -1.95 -4.46 1.45
N ILE A 215 -3.01 -4.72 2.22
CA ILE A 215 -3.62 -3.78 3.15
C ILE A 215 -3.64 -4.43 4.54
N VAL A 216 -2.99 -3.81 5.51
CA VAL A 216 -2.84 -4.37 6.86
C VAL A 216 -3.21 -3.35 7.91
N LYS A 217 -3.86 -3.83 8.96
CA LYS A 217 -4.09 -3.09 10.20
C LYS A 217 -3.18 -3.64 11.29
N THR A 218 -2.44 -2.77 11.95
CA THR A 218 -1.63 -3.09 13.12
C THR A 218 -2.08 -2.22 14.29
N GLU A 219 -1.99 -2.81 15.48
CA GLU A 219 -2.32 -2.16 16.76
C GLU A 219 -1.08 -2.21 17.66
N PRO A 220 -0.99 -1.33 18.68
CA PRO A 220 0.10 -1.41 19.63
C PRO A 220 -0.13 -2.63 20.52
N GLY A 221 0.94 -3.38 20.77
CA GLY A 221 0.94 -4.42 21.80
C GLY A 221 1.21 -3.80 23.17
N ASP A 222 1.30 -4.61 24.22
CA ASP A 222 1.74 -4.09 25.52
C ASP A 222 3.19 -3.58 25.42
N GLU A 223 3.49 -2.44 26.04
CA GLU A 223 4.82 -1.79 26.00
C GLU A 223 5.98 -2.74 26.37
N ASN A 224 5.71 -3.72 27.23
CA ASN A 224 6.70 -4.68 27.72
C ASN A 224 6.88 -5.91 26.83
N THR A 225 5.95 -6.18 25.91
CA THR A 225 5.92 -7.42 25.12
C THR A 225 5.82 -7.18 23.62
N GLN A 226 5.61 -5.94 23.17
CA GLN A 226 5.50 -5.63 21.75
C GLN A 226 6.85 -5.87 21.04
N ASP A 227 6.90 -6.97 20.32
CA ASP A 227 8.01 -7.32 19.46
C ASP A 227 7.90 -6.56 18.12
N ILE A 228 9.04 -6.01 17.67
CA ILE A 228 9.18 -5.36 16.37
C ILE A 228 8.82 -6.31 15.21
N SER A 229 8.89 -7.62 15.44
CA SER A 229 8.51 -8.64 14.47
C SER A 229 7.07 -8.54 13.97
N ALA A 230 6.16 -7.94 14.75
CA ALA A 230 4.79 -7.65 14.30
C ALA A 230 4.76 -6.64 13.14
N LEU A 231 5.76 -5.74 13.06
CA LEU A 231 5.90 -4.80 11.96
C LEU A 231 6.78 -5.33 10.83
N VAL A 232 7.95 -5.89 11.15
CA VAL A 232 8.98 -6.18 10.16
C VAL A 232 9.07 -7.65 9.75
N GLY A 233 8.40 -8.56 10.46
CA GLY A 233 8.54 -10.01 10.29
C GLY A 233 9.63 -10.62 11.18
N LYS A 234 9.84 -11.93 11.07
CA LYS A 234 10.85 -12.68 11.84
C LYS A 234 11.29 -13.95 11.12
N VAL A 235 12.34 -14.59 11.60
CA VAL A 235 12.74 -15.92 11.13
C VAL A 235 11.69 -16.97 11.49
N ASP A 236 11.38 -17.85 10.55
CA ASP A 236 10.61 -19.06 10.79
C ASP A 236 11.55 -20.17 11.25
N LEU A 237 11.48 -20.51 12.54
CA LEU A 237 12.33 -21.54 13.15
C LEU A 237 12.21 -22.90 12.46
N ARG A 238 11.06 -23.20 11.84
CA ARG A 238 10.83 -24.47 11.10
C ARG A 238 11.66 -24.54 9.82
N MET A 239 12.01 -23.40 9.26
CA MET A 239 12.78 -23.32 8.02
C MET A 239 14.28 -23.43 8.25
N LEU A 240 14.74 -23.28 9.50
CA LEU A 240 16.16 -23.36 9.88
C LEU A 240 16.78 -24.76 9.73
N GLU A 241 15.95 -25.81 9.64
CA GLU A 241 16.44 -27.15 9.27
C GLU A 241 16.90 -27.22 7.81
N ARG A 242 16.44 -26.30 6.96
CA ARG A 242 16.66 -26.31 5.50
C ARG A 242 17.46 -25.11 4.99
N PHE A 243 17.39 -23.99 5.69
CA PHE A 243 17.96 -22.72 5.26
C PHE A 243 18.73 -22.06 6.41
N ALA A 244 19.73 -21.25 6.06
CA ALA A 244 20.45 -20.44 7.04
C ALA A 244 19.53 -19.35 7.64
N GLN A 245 19.88 -18.84 8.81
CA GLN A 245 19.10 -17.81 9.51
C GLN A 245 18.97 -16.50 8.73
N ASP A 246 19.99 -16.15 7.95
CA ASP A 246 20.05 -14.98 7.06
C ASP A 246 19.53 -15.28 5.64
N ASP A 247 18.94 -16.46 5.41
CA ASP A 247 18.35 -16.81 4.14
C ASP A 247 16.93 -16.20 4.01
N PRO A 248 16.63 -15.47 2.91
CA PRO A 248 15.28 -14.94 2.64
C PRO A 248 14.16 -15.99 2.68
N ASP A 249 14.43 -17.25 2.34
CA ASP A 249 13.44 -18.32 2.39
C ASP A 249 13.17 -18.84 3.81
N ALA A 250 14.07 -18.56 4.77
CA ALA A 250 13.84 -18.80 6.19
C ALA A 250 13.03 -17.68 6.86
N TYR A 251 12.81 -16.56 6.17
CA TYR A 251 12.14 -15.39 6.74
C TYR A 251 10.62 -15.47 6.60
N SER A 252 9.92 -15.27 7.72
CA SER A 252 8.48 -15.05 7.78
C SER A 252 8.18 -13.58 7.57
N TYR A 253 7.75 -13.25 6.36
CA TYR A 253 7.28 -11.92 5.93
C TYR A 253 5.87 -11.59 6.45
N SER A 254 5.55 -11.97 7.69
CA SER A 254 4.24 -11.80 8.31
C SER A 254 4.05 -10.43 8.98
N GLY A 255 5.06 -9.56 8.94
CA GLY A 255 5.00 -8.23 9.53
C GLY A 255 4.09 -7.28 8.76
N ALA A 256 3.52 -6.28 9.44
CA ALA A 256 2.62 -5.31 8.83
C ALA A 256 3.25 -4.53 7.67
N LEU A 257 4.54 -4.14 7.78
CA LEU A 257 5.26 -3.48 6.70
C LEU A 257 5.54 -4.42 5.53
N CYS A 258 5.63 -5.73 5.77
CA CYS A 258 5.78 -6.72 4.71
C CYS A 258 4.48 -6.90 3.93
N LEU A 259 3.43 -7.29 4.65
CA LEU A 259 2.11 -7.60 4.08
C LEU A 259 1.43 -6.35 3.48
N GLY A 260 1.67 -5.17 4.08
CA GLY A 260 1.12 -3.89 3.64
C GLY A 260 1.96 -3.13 2.61
N SER A 261 3.15 -3.66 2.26
CA SER A 261 4.12 -3.01 1.36
C SER A 261 3.54 -2.53 0.02
N PRO A 262 2.62 -3.23 -0.67
CA PRO A 262 2.12 -2.76 -1.97
C PRO A 262 0.97 -1.75 -1.88
N ARG A 263 0.29 -1.60 -0.72
CA ARG A 263 -0.81 -0.62 -0.56
C ARG A 263 -0.70 0.22 0.70
N CYS A 264 -1.10 -0.33 1.84
CA CYS A 264 -1.39 0.49 3.02
C CYS A 264 -1.14 -0.28 4.30
N VAL A 265 -0.53 0.41 5.27
CA VAL A 265 -0.50 -0.01 6.68
C VAL A 265 -1.27 1.00 7.51
N GLU A 266 -2.34 0.55 8.17
CA GLU A 266 -3.04 1.31 9.20
C GLU A 266 -2.42 1.00 10.56
N PHE A 267 -1.85 2.01 11.22
CA PHE A 267 -1.37 1.90 12.60
C PHE A 267 -2.35 2.61 13.56
N VAL A 268 -3.14 1.80 14.24
CA VAL A 268 -4.08 2.27 15.27
C VAL A 268 -3.32 2.67 16.53
N GLU A 269 -3.65 3.82 17.10
CA GLU A 269 -3.08 4.31 18.36
C GLU A 269 -1.54 4.28 18.40
N MET A 270 -0.91 4.63 17.27
CA MET A 270 0.54 4.55 17.05
C MET A 270 1.39 5.10 18.22
N PHE A 271 0.95 6.17 18.89
CA PHE A 271 1.70 6.77 20.01
C PHE A 271 1.70 5.97 21.31
N LYS A 272 0.90 4.89 21.42
CA LYS A 272 1.03 3.92 22.52
C LYS A 272 2.15 2.92 22.29
N ALA A 273 2.66 2.82 21.06
CA ALA A 273 3.77 1.91 20.76
C ALA A 273 5.10 2.51 21.25
N PRO A 274 6.03 1.67 21.74
CA PRO A 274 7.35 2.14 22.18
C PRO A 274 8.16 2.70 20.99
N LEU A 275 9.02 3.70 21.24
CA LEU A 275 9.82 4.38 20.20
C LEU A 275 10.59 3.42 19.28
N LYS A 276 11.10 2.30 19.82
CA LYS A 276 11.83 1.28 19.05
C LYS A 276 10.99 0.66 17.93
N VAL A 277 9.68 0.54 18.13
CA VAL A 277 8.72 0.02 17.16
C VAL A 277 8.40 1.07 16.08
N LEU A 278 8.56 2.36 16.39
CA LEU A 278 8.32 3.45 15.43
C LEU A 278 9.49 3.67 14.46
N ASN A 279 10.72 3.28 14.81
CA ASN A 279 11.90 3.49 13.96
C ASN A 279 11.78 2.85 12.56
N PRO A 280 11.36 1.58 12.40
CA PRO A 280 11.15 0.99 11.07
C PRO A 280 10.13 1.74 10.21
N ILE A 281 9.12 2.36 10.82
CA ILE A 281 8.09 3.12 10.11
C ILE A 281 8.68 4.39 9.52
N LEU A 282 9.55 5.06 10.27
CA LEU A 282 10.26 6.25 9.78
C LEU A 282 11.15 5.90 8.58
N THR A 283 11.94 4.82 8.68
CA THR A 283 12.78 4.35 7.56
C THR A 283 11.92 3.93 6.36
N ALA A 284 10.83 3.18 6.59
CA ALA A 284 9.91 2.76 5.54
C ALA A 284 9.31 3.94 4.77
N THR A 285 8.92 4.99 5.49
CA THR A 285 8.28 6.16 4.88
C THR A 285 9.30 7.07 4.21
N GLN A 286 10.48 7.29 4.82
CA GLN A 286 11.49 8.22 4.31
C GLN A 286 12.35 7.63 3.19
N GLU A 287 12.75 6.36 3.32
CA GLU A 287 13.68 5.69 2.41
C GLU A 287 12.99 4.70 1.47
N GLY A 288 11.69 4.44 1.66
CA GLY A 288 10.95 3.44 0.85
C GLY A 288 11.41 2.00 1.11
N ASN A 289 12.08 1.75 2.24
CA ASN A 289 12.56 0.43 2.63
C ASN A 289 12.65 0.30 4.16
N PHE A 290 12.73 -0.93 4.65
CA PHE A 290 12.93 -1.21 6.08
C PHE A 290 13.81 -2.44 6.28
N LYS A 291 14.38 -2.57 7.48
CA LYS A 291 15.16 -3.76 7.86
C LYS A 291 14.30 -4.73 8.65
N GLY A 292 14.55 -6.02 8.43
CA GLY A 292 13.96 -7.10 9.23
C GLY A 292 14.62 -7.21 10.61
N THR A 293 14.21 -8.22 11.38
CA THR A 293 14.81 -8.56 12.68
C THR A 293 16.24 -9.13 12.55
N GLU A 294 16.57 -9.72 11.40
CA GLU A 294 17.87 -10.34 11.12
C GLU A 294 18.72 -9.49 10.18
N ALA A 295 19.95 -9.94 9.96
CA ALA A 295 20.91 -9.38 9.00
C ALA A 295 20.51 -9.65 7.52
N LEU A 296 19.24 -9.48 7.17
CA LEU A 296 18.77 -9.47 5.79
C LEU A 296 19.00 -8.09 5.15
N PRO A 297 19.19 -8.04 3.82
CA PRO A 297 19.13 -6.78 3.08
C PRO A 297 17.80 -6.07 3.30
N ALA A 298 17.78 -4.77 3.06
CA ALA A 298 16.57 -3.96 3.20
C ALA A 298 15.44 -4.48 2.31
N MET A 299 14.22 -4.51 2.86
CA MET A 299 13.00 -4.89 2.16
C MET A 299 12.30 -3.64 1.62
N PRO A 300 11.78 -3.66 0.38
CA PRO A 300 11.06 -2.53 -0.18
C PRO A 300 9.73 -2.28 0.55
N PHE A 301 9.39 -1.00 0.70
CA PHE A 301 8.08 -0.52 1.12
C PHE A 301 7.54 0.47 0.08
N ASN A 302 6.53 0.06 -0.68
CA ASN A 302 5.97 0.85 -1.79
C ASN A 302 4.58 1.44 -1.49
N GLY A 303 4.11 1.27 -0.25
CA GLY A 303 2.80 1.66 0.22
C GLY A 303 2.83 3.03 0.89
N PHE A 304 1.74 3.33 1.59
CA PHE A 304 1.69 4.45 2.53
C PHE A 304 1.30 3.98 3.92
N ILE A 305 1.66 4.76 4.93
CA ILE A 305 1.32 4.48 6.32
C ILE A 305 0.30 5.51 6.75
N MET A 306 -0.81 5.04 7.27
CA MET A 306 -1.84 5.86 7.88
C MET A 306 -1.90 5.52 9.35
N ALA A 307 -1.90 6.53 10.21
CA ALA A 307 -2.01 6.36 11.63
C ALA A 307 -3.14 7.22 12.19
N HIS A 308 -3.72 6.78 13.29
CA HIS A 308 -4.68 7.60 14.03
C HIS A 308 -4.50 7.41 15.52
N SER A 309 -4.68 8.46 16.30
CA SER A 309 -4.73 8.35 17.76
C SER A 309 -5.68 9.41 18.33
N ASN A 310 -5.89 9.35 19.64
CA ASN A 310 -6.63 10.40 20.33
C ASN A 310 -5.72 11.62 20.59
N GLU A 311 -6.33 12.77 20.85
CA GLU A 311 -5.62 14.02 21.10
C GLU A 311 -4.77 13.99 22.38
N ALA A 312 -5.22 13.28 23.42
CA ALA A 312 -4.50 13.16 24.68
C ALA A 312 -3.16 12.43 24.51
N GLU A 313 -3.12 11.35 23.73
CA GLU A 313 -1.89 10.60 23.42
C GLU A 313 -0.94 11.43 22.55
N TRP A 314 -1.47 12.19 21.59
CA TRP A 314 -0.65 13.13 20.82
C TRP A 314 0.00 14.19 21.71
N LEU A 315 -0.76 14.78 22.64
CA LEU A 315 -0.22 15.79 23.56
C LEU A 315 0.84 15.21 24.50
N LYS A 316 0.66 13.98 25.00
CA LYS A 316 1.69 13.28 25.79
C LYS A 316 2.95 13.05 24.97
N PHE A 317 2.81 12.54 23.74
CA PHE A 317 3.93 12.27 22.85
C PHE A 317 4.70 13.55 22.51
N ARG A 318 4.01 14.65 22.17
CA ARG A 318 4.64 15.92 21.79
C ARG A 318 5.45 16.57 22.92
N ASN A 319 5.07 16.30 24.17
CA ASN A 319 5.71 16.89 25.34
C ASN A 319 6.88 16.05 25.88
N ASN A 320 7.12 14.86 25.32
CA ASN A 320 8.27 14.00 25.59
C ASN A 320 9.39 14.24 24.58
#